data_AF-A0A2Y9AGI2-F1
#
_entry.id   AF-A0A2Y9AGI2-F1
#
_cell.length_a   1.000
_cell.length_b   1.000
_cell.length_c   1.000
_cell.angle_alpha   90.00
_cell.angle_beta   90.00
_cell.angle_gamma   90.00
#
_symmetry.space_group_name_H-M   'P 1'
#
loop_
_entity.id
_entity.type
_entity.pdbx_description
1 polymer ?
#
loop_
_entity_poly.entity_id
_entity_poly.type
_entity_poly.pdbx_seq_one_letter_code
_entity_poly.pdbx_strand_id
1 'polypeptide(L)'
;MPYRLVPLVLVLAACATPTRPPPVDRPDLYETTDAPIPFAVRQLLPRGVLPSDVRVRANCYGYAAGGTVYPVLVPRSGQYCI
;
A
#
# COMPACT_ATOMS: atom_id res chain seq x y z
N MET A 1 50.83 14.24 -17.56
CA MET A 1 49.59 13.49 -17.28
C MET A 1 49.55 13.14 -15.80
N PRO A 2 48.47 13.51 -15.08
CA PRO A 2 47.98 12.66 -14.01
C PRO A 2 46.51 12.32 -14.26
N TYR A 3 46.24 11.02 -14.34
CA TYR A 3 44.90 10.43 -14.43
C TYR A 3 44.12 10.74 -13.14
N ARG A 4 43.12 11.62 -13.24
CA ARG A 4 42.08 11.79 -12.21
C ARG A 4 41.05 10.67 -12.36
N LEU A 5 41.28 9.56 -11.66
CA LEU A 5 40.23 8.57 -11.35
C LEU A 5 39.37 9.14 -10.22
N VAL A 6 38.34 9.92 -10.58
CA VAL A 6 37.28 10.29 -9.64
C VAL A 6 36.33 9.09 -9.53
N PRO A 7 36.08 8.58 -8.31
CA PRO A 7 35.56 7.25 -8.12
C PRO A 7 34.06 7.21 -8.40
N LEU A 8 33.69 6.19 -9.16
CA LEU A 8 32.37 5.70 -9.50
C LEU A 8 31.63 5.21 -8.23
N VAL A 9 31.22 6.11 -7.33
CA VAL A 9 30.62 5.76 -6.01
C VAL A 9 29.15 6.22 -5.88
N LEU A 10 28.49 6.64 -6.96
CA LEU A 10 27.15 7.27 -6.87
C LEU A 10 25.98 6.47 -7.46
N VAL A 11 26.14 5.16 -7.74
CA VAL A 11 25.07 4.34 -8.38
C VAL A 11 24.40 3.34 -7.43
N LEU A 12 24.34 3.63 -6.11
CA LEU A 12 23.76 2.71 -5.12
C LEU A 12 22.53 3.21 -4.36
N ALA A 13 21.99 4.39 -4.69
CA ALA A 13 20.86 4.96 -3.96
C ALA A 13 19.67 5.30 -4.86
N ALA A 14 19.07 4.29 -5.49
CA ALA A 14 17.73 4.44 -6.04
C ALA A 14 16.93 3.12 -6.06
N CYS A 15 17.07 2.29 -5.02
CA CYS A 15 15.96 1.42 -4.64
C CYS A 15 14.92 2.30 -3.95
N ALA A 16 14.15 3.07 -4.72
CA ALA A 16 12.92 3.66 -4.22
C ALA A 16 12.00 2.47 -3.89
N THR A 17 12.03 2.03 -2.63
CA THR A 17 11.05 1.06 -2.13
C THR A 17 9.67 1.61 -2.47
N PRO A 18 8.79 0.85 -3.14
CA PRO A 18 7.44 1.31 -3.43
C PRO A 18 6.83 1.76 -2.10
N THR A 19 6.62 3.07 -1.97
CA THR A 19 6.21 3.69 -0.71
C THR A 19 4.81 3.18 -0.42
N ARG A 20 4.71 2.17 0.44
CA ARG A 20 3.44 1.73 0.98
C ARG A 20 2.76 2.96 1.58
N PRO A 21 1.46 3.19 1.34
CA PRO A 21 0.76 4.30 1.97
C PRO A 21 0.91 4.24 3.50
N PRO A 22 0.79 5.38 4.19
CA PRO A 22 0.76 5.36 5.65
C PRO A 22 -0.40 4.46 6.13
N PRO A 23 -0.25 3.82 7.31
CA PRO A 23 -1.36 3.12 7.96
C PRO A 23 -2.57 4.05 8.15
N VAL A 24 -3.76 3.46 8.25
CA VAL A 24 -4.97 4.21 8.65
C VAL A 24 -4.89 4.62 10.12
N ASP A 25 -5.46 5.75 10.49
CA ASP A 25 -5.34 6.30 11.86
C ASP A 25 -6.17 5.50 12.90
N ARG A 26 -7.25 4.88 12.44
CA ARG A 26 -8.22 4.12 13.26
C ARG A 26 -8.42 2.71 12.71
N PRO A 27 -7.42 1.80 12.83
CA PRO A 27 -7.52 0.44 12.31
C PRO A 27 -8.57 -0.41 13.04
N ASP A 28 -8.94 -0.02 14.26
CA ASP A 28 -9.99 -0.65 15.07
C ASP A 28 -11.39 -0.55 14.44
N LEU A 29 -11.61 0.45 13.58
CA LEU A 29 -12.89 0.69 12.92
C LEU A 29 -13.03 -0.10 11.60
N TYR A 30 -11.99 -0.85 11.20
CA TYR A 30 -11.95 -1.63 9.96
C TYR A 30 -12.25 -3.09 10.24
N GLU A 31 -13.41 -3.55 9.79
CA GLU A 31 -13.92 -4.89 10.10
C GLU A 31 -13.68 -5.86 8.95
N THR A 32 -13.61 -7.16 9.25
CA THR A 32 -13.77 -8.20 8.22
C THR A 32 -15.13 -8.06 7.56
N THR A 33 -15.18 -8.28 6.25
CA THR A 33 -16.46 -8.39 5.54
C THR A 33 -16.57 -9.75 4.87
N ASP A 34 -17.75 -10.35 4.96
CA ASP A 34 -18.12 -11.52 4.17
C ASP A 34 -18.70 -11.12 2.80
N ALA A 35 -18.95 -9.82 2.59
CA ALA A 35 -19.43 -9.31 1.32
C ALA A 35 -18.38 -9.48 0.23
N PRO A 36 -18.78 -9.78 -1.02
CA PRO A 36 -17.83 -9.88 -2.13
C PRO A 36 -17.04 -8.58 -2.32
N ILE A 37 -15.71 -8.66 -2.25
CA ILE A 37 -14.84 -7.51 -2.52
C ILE A 37 -14.97 -7.11 -4.00
N PRO A 38 -15.29 -5.85 -4.32
CA PRO A 38 -15.45 -5.40 -5.70
C PRO A 38 -14.20 -5.69 -6.53
N PHE A 39 -14.39 -6.04 -7.81
CA PHE A 39 -13.29 -6.34 -8.73
C PHE A 39 -12.25 -5.21 -8.82
N ALA A 40 -12.72 -3.96 -8.88
CA ALA A 40 -11.85 -2.78 -8.92
C ALA A 40 -10.94 -2.67 -7.70
N VAL A 41 -11.43 -3.00 -6.49
CA VAL A 41 -10.64 -2.99 -5.25
C VAL A 41 -9.60 -4.10 -5.29
N ARG A 42 -9.98 -5.32 -5.70
CA ARG A 42 -9.05 -6.46 -5.80
C ARG A 42 -7.86 -6.19 -6.72
N GLN A 43 -8.06 -5.45 -7.81
CA GLN A 43 -6.97 -5.07 -8.72
C GLN A 43 -5.98 -4.07 -8.13
N LEU A 44 -6.39 -3.31 -7.11
CA LEU A 44 -5.57 -2.30 -6.45
C LEU A 44 -4.83 -2.84 -5.22
N LEU A 45 -5.16 -4.08 -4.81
CA LEU A 45 -4.46 -4.72 -3.70
C LEU A 45 -3.01 -5.02 -4.07
N PRO A 46 -2.06 -4.81 -3.15
CA PRO A 46 -0.69 -5.27 -3.33
C PRO A 46 -0.63 -6.79 -3.57
N ARG A 47 0.41 -7.23 -4.29
CA ARG A 47 0.64 -8.67 -4.51
C ARG A 47 0.77 -9.40 -3.17
N GLY A 48 0.10 -10.54 -3.06
CA GLY A 48 0.12 -11.39 -1.87
C GLY A 48 -0.92 -11.03 -0.81
N VAL A 49 -1.70 -9.96 -0.99
CA VAL A 49 -2.85 -9.66 -0.12
C VAL A 49 -4.03 -10.51 -0.56
N LEU A 50 -4.59 -11.30 0.36
CA LEU A 50 -5.75 -12.14 0.10
C LEU A 50 -7.04 -11.34 0.30
N PRO A 51 -8.15 -11.73 -0.33
CA PRO A 51 -9.45 -11.13 -0.05
C PRO A 51 -9.86 -11.19 1.43
N SER A 52 -9.43 -12.22 2.17
CA SER A 52 -9.66 -12.37 3.61
C SER A 52 -8.92 -11.34 4.47
N ASP A 53 -7.88 -10.72 3.93
CA ASP A 53 -7.11 -9.67 4.62
C ASP A 53 -7.75 -8.30 4.43
N VAL A 54 -8.72 -8.17 3.51
CA VAL A 54 -9.42 -6.92 3.23
C VAL A 54 -10.34 -6.60 4.40
N ARG A 55 -10.30 -5.33 4.79
CA ARG A 55 -11.13 -4.76 5.85
C ARG A 55 -11.96 -3.62 5.30
N VAL A 56 -13.16 -3.46 5.82
CA VAL A 56 -14.11 -2.45 5.34
C VAL A 56 -14.58 -1.58 6.49
N ARG A 57 -14.74 -0.29 6.19
CA ARG A 57 -15.30 0.70 7.13
C ARG A 57 -16.11 1.71 6.35
N ALA A 58 -17.42 1.86 6.57
CA ALA A 58 -18.21 2.96 5.99
C ALA A 58 -17.94 3.24 4.48
N ASN A 59 -17.90 2.17 3.66
CA ASN A 59 -17.58 2.18 2.21
C ASN A 59 -16.10 2.37 1.83
N CYS A 60 -15.21 2.27 2.80
CA CYS A 60 -13.76 2.30 2.64
C CYS A 60 -13.19 0.90 2.60
N TYR A 61 -12.12 0.70 1.83
CA TYR A 61 -11.37 -0.56 1.80
C TYR A 61 -9.96 -0.35 2.33
N GLY A 62 -9.55 -1.24 3.23
CA GLY A 62 -8.19 -1.38 3.71
C GLY A 62 -7.76 -2.83 3.61
N TYR A 63 -6.48 -3.11 3.87
CA TYR A 63 -5.97 -4.48 3.96
C TYR A 63 -5.05 -4.62 5.17
N ALA A 64 -5.17 -5.77 5.85
CA ALA A 64 -4.31 -6.13 6.96
C ALA A 64 -2.99 -6.71 6.45
N ALA A 65 -1.87 -6.17 6.89
CA ALA A 65 -0.54 -6.70 6.62
C ALA A 65 0.36 -6.52 7.84
N GLY A 66 0.80 -7.64 8.44
CA GLY A 66 1.67 -7.61 9.60
C GLY A 66 1.05 -6.97 10.84
N GLY A 67 -0.26 -7.17 11.07
CA GLY A 67 -1.00 -6.58 12.20
C GLY A 67 -1.43 -5.12 12.01
N THR A 68 -1.04 -4.49 10.89
CA THR A 68 -1.39 -3.11 10.57
C THR A 68 -2.39 -3.07 9.42
N VAL A 69 -3.35 -2.14 9.47
CA VAL A 69 -4.29 -1.89 8.37
C VAL A 69 -3.78 -0.75 7.52
N TYR A 70 -3.72 -0.98 6.21
CA TYR A 70 -3.32 0.00 5.21
C TYR A 70 -4.51 0.33 4.30
N PRO A 71 -4.64 1.56 3.82
CA PRO A 71 -5.72 1.93 2.91
C PRO A 71 -5.49 1.31 1.52
N VAL A 72 -6.58 0.89 0.85
CA VAL A 72 -6.54 0.56 -0.58
C VAL A 72 -6.67 1.86 -1.36
N LEU A 73 -5.64 2.19 -2.15
CA LEU A 73 -5.61 3.44 -2.93
C LEU A 73 -6.46 3.30 -4.19
N VAL A 74 -7.64 3.94 -4.22
CA VAL A 74 -8.51 3.98 -5.42
C VAL A 74 -8.26 5.29 -6.20
N PRO A 75 -7.54 5.25 -7.34
CA PRO A 75 -7.05 6.45 -8.02
C PRO A 75 -8.12 7.34 -8.67
N ARG A 76 -9.39 6.89 -8.76
CA ARG A 76 -10.48 7.62 -9.44
C ARG A 76 -11.57 8.18 -8.54
N SER A 77 -11.77 7.65 -7.34
CA SER A 77 -12.94 8.00 -6.53
C SER A 77 -12.62 8.95 -5.37
N GLY A 78 -11.35 9.25 -5.09
CA GLY A 78 -10.98 10.05 -3.93
C GLY A 78 -11.41 9.44 -2.60
N GLN A 79 -11.86 8.17 -2.59
CA GLN A 79 -12.15 7.42 -1.39
C GLN A 79 -10.83 7.01 -0.74
N TYR A 80 -10.19 8.01 -0.15
CA TYR A 80 -9.24 7.84 0.92
C TYR A 80 -10.04 7.69 2.18
N CYS A 81 -9.78 6.60 2.88
CA CYS A 81 -10.22 6.49 4.24
C CYS A 81 -8.94 6.39 5.04
N ILE A 82 -8.52 7.60 5.42
CA ILE A 82 -7.46 7.90 6.36
C ILE A 82 -8.07 7.89 7.76
#